data_AF-A0A9P8HLB5-F1
#
_entry.id   AF-A0A9P8HLB5-F1
#
_cell.length_a   1.000
_cell.length_b   1.000
_cell.length_c   1.000
_cell.angle_alpha   90.00
_cell.angle_beta   90.00
_cell.angle_gamma   90.00
#
_symmetry.space_group_name_H-M   'P 1'
#
loop_
_entity.id
_entity.type
_entity.pdbx_description
1 polymer ?
#
loop_
_entity_poly.entity_id
_entity_poly.type
_entity_poly.pdbx_seq_one_letter_code
_entity_poly.pdbx_strand_id
1 'polypeptide(L)'
;MYFAVREEDKTVVSPTQLTYDKSGNEEPVIWFQQTIGHSCGLMALLHSVANGEAREFVQKKSFLDGLLNEATPLKPVERAALLYNNEELEKKHMKAARTGSSHPPGANEDNHFHFISFVKGKDGHLWELEGATDGPVDRGLMQEGDDVLSEGALSQAIRKFLAAGNGNPNFSIVALAKKPAE
;
A
#
# COMPACT_ATOMS: atom_id res chain seq x y z
N MET A 1 1.16 18.59 -2.53
CA MET A 1 1.89 17.31 -2.55
C MET A 1 1.13 16.24 -3.31
N TYR A 2 0.21 15.50 -2.67
CA TYR A 2 -0.44 14.32 -3.26
C TYR A 2 -1.07 14.60 -4.66
N PHE A 3 -2.00 15.54 -4.75
CA PHE A 3 -2.71 15.83 -6.00
C PHE A 3 -1.78 16.34 -7.12
N ALA A 4 -0.73 17.09 -6.77
CA ALA A 4 0.23 17.58 -7.75
C ALA A 4 1.00 16.42 -8.41
N VAL A 5 1.41 15.41 -7.64
CA VAL A 5 2.06 14.21 -8.21
C VAL A 5 1.06 13.39 -9.04
N ARG A 6 -0.18 13.26 -8.59
CA ARG A 6 -1.23 12.54 -9.35
C ARG A 6 -1.52 13.18 -10.69
N GLU A 7 -1.57 14.50 -10.74
CA GLU A 7 -1.74 15.27 -11.98
C GLU A 7 -0.54 15.12 -12.92
N GLU A 8 0.68 15.30 -12.39
CA GLU A 8 1.93 15.15 -13.15
C GLU A 8 2.05 13.75 -13.79
N ASP A 9 1.71 12.71 -13.01
CA ASP A 9 1.78 11.31 -13.45
C ASP A 9 0.55 10.84 -14.21
N LYS A 10 -0.49 11.67 -14.32
CA LYS A 10 -1.80 11.31 -14.88
C LYS A 10 -2.37 10.03 -14.26
N THR A 11 -2.13 9.83 -12.97
CA THR A 11 -2.63 8.67 -12.23
C THR A 11 -4.12 8.84 -11.99
N VAL A 12 -4.94 7.91 -12.47
CA VAL A 12 -6.37 7.90 -12.21
C VAL A 12 -6.63 7.49 -10.76
N VAL A 13 -7.33 8.33 -10.01
CA VAL A 13 -7.72 8.12 -8.62
C VAL A 13 -9.24 8.09 -8.53
N SER A 14 -9.77 7.14 -7.76
CA SER A 14 -11.19 6.87 -7.58
C SER A 14 -11.95 6.72 -8.91
N PRO A 15 -11.51 5.80 -9.81
CA PRO A 15 -12.23 5.55 -11.04
C PRO A 15 -13.63 5.00 -10.74
N THR A 16 -14.60 5.32 -11.60
CA THR A 16 -15.97 4.76 -11.52
C THR A 16 -16.00 3.26 -11.75
N GLN A 17 -15.06 2.74 -12.54
CA GLN A 17 -14.85 1.32 -12.79
C GLN A 17 -13.35 1.04 -12.92
N LEU A 18 -12.88 -0.03 -12.28
CA LEU A 18 -11.49 -0.48 -12.44
C LEU A 18 -11.26 -1.04 -13.85
N THR A 19 -10.14 -0.65 -14.46
CA THR A 19 -9.58 -1.32 -15.64
C THR A 19 -8.58 -2.39 -15.25
N TYR A 20 -7.96 -2.29 -14.06
CA TYR A 20 -7.10 -3.34 -13.52
C TYR A 20 -7.91 -4.57 -13.10
N ASP A 21 -7.61 -5.74 -13.69
CA ASP A 21 -8.37 -6.97 -13.47
C ASP A 21 -7.52 -8.24 -13.23
N LYS A 22 -6.21 -8.06 -13.00
CA LYS A 22 -5.28 -9.17 -12.77
C LYS A 22 -5.51 -9.84 -11.41
N SER A 23 -5.12 -11.11 -11.33
CA SER A 23 -5.14 -11.90 -10.09
C SER A 23 -4.08 -13.01 -10.11
N GLY A 24 -3.77 -13.57 -8.95
CA GLY A 24 -2.97 -14.78 -8.81
C GLY A 24 -1.46 -14.54 -8.70
N ASN A 25 -0.71 -15.65 -8.66
CA ASN A 25 0.72 -15.62 -8.38
C ASN A 25 1.59 -15.02 -9.48
N GLU A 26 1.05 -14.89 -10.69
CA GLU A 26 1.70 -14.29 -11.85
C GLU A 26 1.70 -12.76 -11.80
N GLU A 27 0.92 -12.15 -10.89
CA GLU A 27 1.01 -10.71 -10.65
C GLU A 27 2.42 -10.34 -10.12
N PRO A 28 3.03 -9.26 -10.64
CA PRO A 28 4.31 -8.78 -10.11
C PRO A 28 4.18 -8.30 -8.67
N VAL A 29 2.99 -7.82 -8.31
CA VAL A 29 2.58 -7.36 -6.98
C VAL A 29 1.10 -7.66 -6.72
N ILE A 30 0.75 -7.97 -5.47
CA ILE A 30 -0.62 -8.03 -4.98
C ILE A 30 -1.09 -6.62 -4.62
N TRP A 31 -2.14 -6.15 -5.29
CA TRP A 31 -2.77 -4.87 -5.05
C TRP A 31 -4.19 -5.02 -4.49
N PHE A 32 -4.57 -4.18 -3.54
CA PHE A 32 -5.87 -4.20 -2.87
C PHE A 32 -6.58 -2.86 -3.11
N GLN A 33 -7.74 -2.89 -3.78
CA GLN A 33 -8.60 -1.73 -3.88
C GLN A 33 -9.13 -1.36 -2.48
N GLN A 34 -9.13 -0.06 -2.17
CA GLN A 34 -9.70 0.46 -0.94
C GLN A 34 -11.18 0.77 -1.13
N THR A 35 -12.03 0.03 -0.42
CA THR A 35 -13.49 0.25 -0.36
C THR A 35 -13.98 0.61 1.04
N ILE A 36 -13.08 0.60 2.03
CA ILE A 36 -13.37 0.90 3.43
C ILE A 36 -12.87 2.32 3.75
N GLY A 37 -13.75 3.18 4.28
CA GLY A 37 -13.41 4.53 4.71
C GLY A 37 -12.34 4.54 5.81
N HIS A 38 -11.45 5.53 5.81
CA HIS A 38 -10.37 5.70 6.80
C HIS A 38 -9.39 4.51 6.95
N SER A 39 -9.39 3.57 6.02
CA SER A 39 -8.56 2.35 6.10
C SER A 39 -7.21 2.45 5.37
N CYS A 40 -6.84 3.60 4.80
CA CYS A 40 -5.64 3.72 3.96
C CYS A 40 -4.34 3.22 4.63
N GLY A 41 -4.20 3.40 5.95
CA GLY A 41 -3.08 2.83 6.72
C GLY A 41 -3.09 1.29 6.77
N LEU A 42 -4.26 0.67 6.88
CA LEU A 42 -4.41 -0.79 6.76
C LEU A 42 -4.08 -1.24 5.34
N MET A 43 -4.55 -0.53 4.32
CA MET A 43 -4.28 -0.85 2.92
C MET A 43 -2.78 -0.79 2.62
N ALA A 44 -2.09 0.26 3.07
CA ALA A 44 -0.64 0.38 2.92
C ALA A 44 0.11 -0.73 3.67
N LEU A 45 -0.35 -1.14 4.87
CA LEU A 45 0.22 -2.29 5.56
C LEU A 45 0.05 -3.58 4.75
N LEU A 46 -1.16 -3.87 4.26
CA LEU A 46 -1.44 -5.06 3.45
C LEU A 46 -0.61 -5.07 2.16
N HIS A 47 -0.52 -3.93 1.46
CA HIS A 47 0.35 -3.77 0.30
C HIS A 47 1.82 -4.06 0.63
N SER A 48 2.33 -3.54 1.74
CA SER A 48 3.72 -3.75 2.13
C SER A 48 4.03 -5.21 2.51
N VAL A 49 3.14 -5.89 3.25
CA VAL A 49 3.39 -7.25 3.76
C VAL A 49 2.99 -8.36 2.78
N ALA A 50 2.15 -8.06 1.79
CA ALA A 50 1.77 -9.01 0.74
C ALA A 50 2.85 -9.17 -0.34
N ASN A 51 3.80 -8.23 -0.42
CA ASN A 51 4.74 -8.08 -1.51
C ASN A 51 6.20 -8.11 -1.07
N GLY A 52 7.08 -8.39 -2.02
CA GLY A 52 8.53 -8.47 -1.79
C GLY A 52 8.92 -9.45 -0.68
N GLU A 53 10.09 -9.23 -0.11
CA GLU A 53 10.65 -10.07 0.96
C GLU A 53 9.80 -10.06 2.23
N ALA A 54 9.02 -8.99 2.47
CA ALA A 54 8.16 -8.87 3.64
C ALA A 54 7.14 -10.02 3.74
N ARG A 55 6.68 -10.55 2.60
CA ARG A 55 5.76 -11.69 2.56
C ARG A 55 6.33 -12.94 3.23
N GLU A 56 7.65 -13.12 3.20
CA GLU A 56 8.35 -14.26 3.80
C GLU A 56 8.34 -14.23 5.33
N PHE A 57 8.22 -13.03 5.92
CA PHE A 57 8.15 -12.82 7.36
C PHE A 57 6.74 -13.01 7.94
N VAL A 58 5.72 -13.17 7.08
CA VAL A 58 4.36 -13.46 7.54
C VAL A 58 4.30 -14.89 8.09
N GLN A 59 4.02 -15.01 9.39
CA GLN A 59 3.96 -16.29 10.07
C GLN A 59 2.90 -17.21 9.44
N LYS A 60 3.33 -18.41 9.03
CA LYS A 60 2.43 -19.43 8.46
C LYS A 60 1.30 -19.78 9.41
N LYS A 61 0.10 -20.00 8.85
CA LYS A 61 -1.14 -20.31 9.60
C LYS A 61 -1.60 -19.20 10.56
N SER A 62 -1.01 -18.01 10.49
CA SER A 62 -1.56 -16.82 11.17
C SER A 62 -2.80 -16.30 10.45
N PHE A 63 -3.57 -15.44 11.11
CA PHE A 63 -4.68 -14.72 10.49
C PHE A 63 -4.27 -14.02 9.20
N LEU A 64 -3.14 -13.28 9.24
CA LEU A 64 -2.65 -12.54 8.08
C LEU A 64 -2.23 -13.48 6.95
N ASP A 65 -1.59 -14.62 7.26
CA ASP A 65 -1.25 -15.61 6.24
C ASP A 65 -2.51 -16.18 5.56
N GLY A 66 -3.52 -16.54 6.36
CA GLY A 66 -4.82 -17.01 5.85
C GLY A 66 -5.48 -15.98 4.92
N LEU A 67 -5.58 -14.73 5.39
CA LEU A 67 -6.15 -13.62 4.63
C LEU A 67 -5.43 -13.41 3.29
N LEU A 68 -4.10 -13.36 3.30
CA LEU A 68 -3.32 -13.16 2.08
C LEU A 68 -3.43 -14.34 1.11
N ASN A 69 -3.49 -15.58 1.62
CA ASN A 69 -3.67 -16.77 0.77
C ASN A 69 -5.06 -16.80 0.12
N GLU A 70 -6.10 -16.38 0.84
CA GLU A 70 -7.46 -16.26 0.30
C GLU A 70 -7.58 -15.11 -0.72
N ALA A 71 -6.90 -14.00 -0.47
CA ALA A 71 -6.92 -12.81 -1.33
C ALA A 71 -6.17 -12.98 -2.66
N THR A 72 -5.08 -13.76 -2.66
CA THR A 72 -4.18 -13.92 -3.81
C THR A 72 -4.88 -14.35 -5.11
N PRO A 73 -5.73 -15.40 -5.14
CA PRO A 73 -6.39 -15.82 -6.37
C PRO A 73 -7.52 -14.89 -6.86
N LEU A 74 -8.01 -14.00 -6.01
CA LEU A 74 -9.18 -13.15 -6.29
C LEU A 74 -8.84 -11.97 -7.19
N LYS A 75 -9.78 -11.57 -8.05
CA LYS A 75 -9.72 -10.31 -8.81
C LYS A 75 -9.90 -9.10 -7.88
N PRO A 76 -9.51 -7.88 -8.29
CA PRO A 76 -9.43 -6.74 -7.37
C PRO A 76 -10.73 -6.40 -6.64
N VAL A 77 -11.89 -6.49 -7.32
CA VAL A 77 -13.20 -6.24 -6.72
C VAL A 77 -13.56 -7.29 -5.66
N GLU A 78 -13.34 -8.58 -5.97
CA GLU A 78 -13.60 -9.69 -5.05
C GLU A 78 -12.63 -9.67 -3.87
N ARG A 79 -11.37 -9.32 -4.14
CA ARG A 79 -10.31 -9.13 -3.13
C ARG A 79 -10.66 -8.01 -2.16
N ALA A 80 -11.22 -6.90 -2.66
CA ALA A 80 -11.71 -5.81 -1.81
C ALA A 80 -12.96 -6.22 -1.01
N ALA A 81 -13.87 -6.99 -1.61
CA ALA A 81 -15.04 -7.53 -0.91
C ALA A 81 -14.65 -8.50 0.21
N LEU A 82 -13.59 -9.30 0.01
CA LEU A 82 -13.03 -10.15 1.06
C LEU A 82 -12.58 -9.31 2.27
N LEU A 83 -11.86 -8.20 2.05
CA LEU A 83 -11.45 -7.31 3.14
C LEU A 83 -12.66 -6.66 3.83
N TYR A 84 -13.62 -6.17 3.04
CA TYR A 84 -14.82 -5.48 3.53
C TYR A 84 -15.67 -6.37 4.43
N ASN A 85 -15.84 -7.64 4.08
CA ASN A 85 -16.68 -8.57 4.81
C ASN A 85 -15.95 -9.29 5.96
N ASN A 86 -14.69 -8.95 6.24
CA ASN A 86 -13.89 -9.65 7.25
C ASN A 86 -13.99 -8.96 8.63
N GLU A 87 -14.91 -9.43 9.48
CA GLU A 87 -15.08 -8.89 10.84
C GLU A 87 -13.83 -9.00 11.71
N GLU A 88 -13.02 -10.05 11.54
CA GLU A 88 -11.80 -10.20 12.34
C GLU A 88 -10.75 -9.16 11.96
N LEU A 89 -10.63 -8.85 10.66
CA LEU A 89 -9.79 -7.76 10.15
C LEU A 89 -10.23 -6.42 10.72
N GLU A 90 -11.54 -6.14 10.67
CA GLU A 90 -12.14 -4.93 11.24
C GLU A 90 -11.80 -4.79 12.73
N LYS A 91 -12.05 -5.85 13.53
CA LYS A 91 -11.75 -5.86 14.98
C LYS A 91 -10.28 -5.58 15.26
N LYS A 92 -9.35 -6.18 14.50
CA LYS A 92 -7.90 -5.94 14.65
C LYS A 92 -7.52 -4.51 14.25
N HIS A 93 -8.07 -4.00 13.15
CA HIS A 93 -7.84 -2.62 12.69
C HIS A 93 -8.32 -1.60 13.74
N MET A 94 -9.55 -1.75 14.23
CA MET A 94 -10.12 -0.85 15.25
C MET A 94 -9.36 -0.91 16.58
N LYS A 95 -8.85 -2.09 16.96
CA LYS A 95 -7.99 -2.22 18.13
C LYS A 95 -6.69 -1.43 17.94
N ALA A 96 -6.05 -1.53 16.78
CA ALA A 96 -4.84 -0.77 16.46
C ALA A 96 -5.08 0.74 16.37
N ALA A 97 -6.21 1.18 15.81
CA ALA A 97 -6.56 2.60 15.70
C ALA A 97 -6.72 3.32 17.06
N ARG A 98 -6.98 2.57 18.13
CA ARG A 98 -7.05 3.08 19.52
C ARG A 98 -5.71 3.06 20.25
N THR A 99 -4.64 2.63 19.57
CA THR A 99 -3.26 2.71 20.08
C THR A 99 -2.60 4.01 19.64
N GLY A 100 -1.40 4.27 20.17
CA GLY A 100 -0.64 5.47 19.86
C GLY A 100 -0.84 6.57 20.89
N SER A 101 -0.36 7.78 20.56
CA SER A 101 -0.31 8.93 21.48
C SER A 101 -1.39 9.99 21.19
N SER A 102 -2.28 9.74 20.21
CA SER A 102 -3.37 10.65 19.82
C SER A 102 -4.72 9.93 19.88
N HIS A 103 -5.81 10.71 19.85
CA HIS A 103 -7.15 10.15 19.73
C HIS A 103 -7.46 9.81 18.27
N PRO A 104 -8.15 8.68 17.98
CA PRO A 104 -8.66 8.44 16.65
C PRO A 104 -9.70 9.52 16.28
N PRO A 105 -9.69 10.03 15.04
CA PRO A 105 -10.67 11.01 14.59
C PRO A 105 -12.08 10.41 14.55
N GLY A 106 -13.09 11.27 14.48
CA GLY A 106 -14.47 10.83 14.27
C GLY A 106 -14.66 10.15 12.90
N ALA A 107 -15.61 9.22 12.79
CA ALA A 107 -15.86 8.52 11.52
C ALA A 107 -16.24 9.47 10.35
N ASN A 108 -16.85 10.61 10.66
CA ASN A 108 -17.26 11.63 9.70
C ASN A 108 -16.28 12.83 9.63
N GLU A 109 -15.15 12.75 10.33
CA GLU A 109 -14.15 13.82 10.29
C GLU A 109 -13.33 13.70 9.00
N ASP A 110 -13.13 14.83 8.32
CA ASP A 110 -12.33 14.88 7.11
C ASP A 110 -10.86 14.60 7.44
N ASN A 111 -10.29 13.61 6.74
CA ASN A 111 -8.87 13.32 6.81
C ASN A 111 -8.19 13.77 5.52
N HIS A 112 -7.25 14.71 5.64
CA HIS A 112 -6.49 15.23 4.50
C HIS A 112 -5.19 14.45 4.21
N PHE A 113 -4.94 13.36 4.95
CA PHE A 113 -3.77 12.52 4.80
C PHE A 113 -4.11 11.20 4.10
N HIS A 114 -3.09 10.62 3.47
CA HIS A 114 -3.21 9.35 2.78
C HIS A 114 -1.93 8.54 2.91
N PHE A 115 -2.06 7.23 3.06
CA PHE A 115 -0.94 6.29 3.08
C PHE A 115 -0.78 5.62 1.72
N ILE A 116 0.46 5.60 1.23
CA ILE A 116 0.86 4.95 -0.02
C ILE A 116 1.98 3.96 0.32
N SER A 117 1.99 2.78 -0.29
CA SER A 117 3.07 1.81 -0.13
C SER A 117 3.93 1.75 -1.39
N PHE A 118 5.24 1.59 -1.21
CA PHE A 118 6.21 1.38 -2.29
C PHE A 118 6.91 0.05 -2.06
N VAL A 119 6.88 -0.83 -3.05
CA VAL A 119 7.41 -2.19 -2.94
C VAL A 119 8.23 -2.55 -4.18
N LYS A 120 9.20 -3.45 -4.02
CA LYS A 120 9.87 -4.10 -5.14
C LYS A 120 9.04 -5.29 -5.60
N GLY A 121 8.64 -5.30 -6.86
CA GLY A 121 7.91 -6.39 -7.49
C GLY A 121 8.80 -7.59 -7.79
N LYS A 122 8.18 -8.74 -8.06
CA LYS A 122 8.89 -9.97 -8.47
C LYS A 122 9.61 -9.80 -9.82
N ASP A 123 9.15 -8.86 -10.63
CA ASP A 123 9.73 -8.45 -11.91
C ASP A 123 10.92 -7.49 -11.76
N GLY A 124 11.29 -7.11 -10.54
CA GLY A 124 12.37 -6.17 -10.27
C GLY A 124 11.98 -4.69 -10.44
N HIS A 125 10.71 -4.41 -10.72
CA HIS A 125 10.21 -3.05 -10.82
C HIS A 125 9.86 -2.47 -9.44
N LEU A 126 9.94 -1.15 -9.34
CA LEU A 126 9.40 -0.40 -8.22
C LEU A 126 7.91 -0.17 -8.46
N TRP A 127 7.07 -0.61 -7.52
CA TRP A 127 5.63 -0.46 -7.61
C TRP A 127 5.11 0.45 -6.51
N GLU A 128 4.24 1.38 -6.88
CA GLU A 128 3.46 2.17 -5.96
C GLU A 128 2.05 1.61 -5.83
N LEU A 129 1.63 1.37 -4.58
CA LEU A 129 0.40 0.69 -4.23
C LEU A 129 -0.47 1.58 -3.35
N GLU A 130 -1.52 2.13 -3.95
CA GLU A 130 -2.58 2.90 -3.30
C GLU A 130 -3.94 2.27 -3.65
N GLY A 131 -4.82 2.07 -2.67
CA GLY A 131 -6.09 1.40 -2.94
C GLY A 131 -7.13 2.25 -3.68
N ALA A 132 -6.90 3.57 -3.80
CA ALA A 132 -7.77 4.47 -4.54
C ALA A 132 -7.40 4.59 -6.03
N THR A 133 -6.25 4.06 -6.48
CA THR A 133 -5.86 4.13 -7.90
C THR A 133 -6.54 3.05 -8.74
N ASP A 134 -6.45 3.16 -10.07
CA ASP A 134 -6.89 2.10 -11.00
C ASP A 134 -5.85 0.96 -11.11
N GLY A 135 -5.57 0.31 -9.98
CA GLY A 135 -4.52 -0.71 -9.89
C GLY A 135 -3.15 -0.18 -9.44
N PRO A 136 -2.12 -1.05 -9.40
CA PRO A 136 -0.77 -0.70 -9.00
C PRO A 136 -0.09 0.19 -10.06
N VAL A 137 0.73 1.14 -9.63
CA VAL A 137 1.45 2.05 -10.54
C VAL A 137 2.90 1.61 -10.66
N ASP A 138 3.33 1.25 -11.87
CA ASP A 138 4.72 0.93 -12.18
C ASP A 138 5.56 2.21 -12.20
N ARG A 139 6.59 2.27 -11.34
CA ARG A 139 7.54 3.39 -11.25
C ARG A 139 8.83 3.14 -12.03
N GLY A 140 8.98 1.96 -12.61
CA GLY A 140 10.08 1.57 -13.49
C GLY A 140 10.97 0.48 -12.91
N LEU A 141 11.84 -0.04 -13.77
CA LEU A 141 12.82 -1.07 -13.41
C LEU A 141 13.86 -0.52 -12.44
N MET A 142 14.14 -1.27 -11.37
CA MET A 142 15.19 -0.95 -10.40
C MET A 142 16.55 -1.51 -10.85
N GLN A 143 17.65 -0.93 -10.37
CA GLN A 143 18.98 -1.51 -10.67
C GLN A 143 19.16 -2.84 -9.95
N GLU A 144 20.04 -3.69 -10.47
CA GLU A 144 20.39 -4.95 -9.82
C GLU A 144 21.00 -4.66 -8.44
N GLY A 145 20.48 -5.32 -7.40
CA GLY A 145 20.88 -5.08 -6.02
C GLY A 145 20.16 -3.92 -5.31
N ASP A 146 19.41 -3.07 -6.02
CA ASP A 146 18.66 -1.99 -5.39
C ASP A 146 17.52 -2.52 -4.49
N ASP A 147 17.27 -1.77 -3.42
CA ASP A 147 16.05 -1.83 -2.63
C ASP A 147 15.20 -0.55 -2.80
N VAL A 148 14.04 -0.50 -2.16
CA VAL A 148 13.12 0.65 -2.26
C VAL A 148 13.65 1.94 -1.62
N LEU A 149 14.79 1.87 -0.90
CA LEU A 149 15.46 3.01 -0.27
C LEU A 149 16.71 3.46 -1.04
N SER A 150 17.04 2.78 -2.15
CA SER A 150 18.17 3.13 -3.00
C SER A 150 17.91 4.45 -3.75
N GLU A 151 18.96 5.18 -4.14
CA GLU A 151 18.86 6.54 -4.68
C GLU A 151 17.95 6.65 -5.92
N GLY A 152 18.00 5.65 -6.81
CA GLY A 152 17.13 5.57 -7.99
C GLY A 152 15.66 5.41 -7.59
N ALA A 153 15.37 4.45 -6.71
CA ALA A 153 14.02 4.18 -6.21
C ALA A 153 13.43 5.39 -5.48
N LEU A 154 14.19 6.03 -4.59
CA LEU A 154 13.75 7.23 -3.87
C LEU A 154 13.38 8.37 -4.82
N SER A 155 14.16 8.54 -5.90
CA SER A 155 13.93 9.58 -6.91
C SER A 155 12.69 9.32 -7.76
N GLN A 156 12.35 8.05 -8.00
CA GLN A 156 11.15 7.63 -8.75
C GLN A 156 9.88 7.57 -7.87
N ALA A 157 10.03 7.51 -6.55
CA ALA A 157 8.94 7.39 -5.58
C ALA A 157 8.85 8.62 -4.64
N ILE A 158 9.31 8.46 -3.40
CA ILE A 158 9.04 9.36 -2.27
C ILE A 158 9.49 10.80 -2.57
N ARG A 159 10.64 11.00 -3.23
CA ARG A 159 11.18 12.34 -3.49
C ARG A 159 10.30 13.16 -4.44
N LYS A 160 9.51 12.52 -5.32
CA LYS A 160 8.52 13.22 -6.16
C LYS A 160 7.47 13.91 -5.30
N PHE A 161 6.93 13.18 -4.31
CA PHE A 161 5.99 13.73 -3.34
C PHE A 161 6.64 14.84 -2.52
N LEU A 162 7.83 14.62 -1.97
CA LEU A 162 8.51 15.64 -1.17
C LEU A 162 8.78 16.93 -1.97
N ALA A 163 9.24 16.81 -3.22
CA ALA A 163 9.44 17.95 -4.11
C ALA A 163 8.13 18.72 -4.37
N ALA A 164 7.04 18.01 -4.68
CA ALA A 164 5.70 18.58 -4.84
C ALA A 164 5.09 19.10 -3.51
N GLY A 165 5.70 18.79 -2.37
CA GLY A 165 5.34 19.31 -1.06
C GLY A 165 5.84 20.73 -0.83
N ASN A 166 6.87 21.19 -1.54
CA ASN A 166 7.46 22.53 -1.44
C ASN A 166 7.66 23.01 0.02
N GLY A 167 8.30 22.19 0.85
CA GLY A 167 8.56 22.49 2.26
C GLY A 167 7.41 22.21 3.23
N ASN A 168 6.30 21.61 2.78
CA ASN A 168 5.24 21.16 3.66
C ASN A 168 5.76 20.08 4.65
N PRO A 169 5.72 20.33 5.98
CA PRO A 169 6.24 19.40 6.98
C PRO A 169 5.26 18.27 7.32
N ASN A 170 4.05 18.28 6.79
CA ASN A 170 2.99 17.33 7.14
C ASN A 170 3.11 16.02 6.34
N PHE A 171 4.19 15.28 6.56
CA PHE A 171 4.40 13.94 6.02
C PHE A 171 5.06 13.02 7.06
N SER A 172 4.92 11.72 6.85
CA SER A 172 5.62 10.70 7.64
C SER A 172 6.01 9.55 6.71
N ILE A 173 7.16 8.94 6.98
CA ILE A 173 7.69 7.81 6.22
C ILE A 173 8.03 6.70 7.21
N VAL A 174 7.55 5.49 6.93
CA VAL A 174 7.85 4.28 7.71
C VAL A 174 8.45 3.25 6.76
N ALA A 175 9.62 2.73 7.12
CA ALA A 175 10.27 1.64 6.37
C ALA A 175 10.06 0.31 7.10
N LEU A 176 9.60 -0.70 6.37
CA LEU A 176 9.61 -2.08 6.85
C LEU A 176 10.97 -2.70 6.51
N ALA A 177 11.84 -2.78 7.51
CA ALA A 177 13.22 -3.25 7.33
C ALA A 177 13.50 -4.50 8.18
N LYS A 178 14.47 -5.30 7.73
CA LYS A 178 15.02 -6.40 8.54
C LYS A 178 15.68 -5.81 9.79
N LYS A 179 15.55 -6.49 10.93
CA LYS A 179 16.37 -6.17 12.10
C LYS A 179 17.84 -6.33 11.68
N PRO A 180 18.72 -5.32 11.91
CA PRO A 180 20.15 -5.49 11.67
C PRO A 180 20.66 -6.74 12.40
N ALA A 181 21.56 -7.49 11.77
CA ALA A 181 22.31 -8.52 12.48
C ALA A 181 23.11 -7.83 13.60
N GLU A 182 23.11 -8.43 14.80
CA GLU A 182 23.94 -7.98 15.92
C GLU A 182 25.42 -8.15 15.63
#